data_AF-A0AAU9VFK6-F1
#
_entry.id   AF-A0AAU9VFK6-F1
#
_cell.length_a   1.000
_cell.length_b   1.000
_cell.length_c   1.000
_cell.angle_alpha   90.00
_cell.angle_beta   90.00
_cell.angle_gamma   90.00
#
_symmetry.space_group_name_H-M   'P 1'
#
loop_
_entity.id
_entity.type
_entity.pdbx_description
1 polymer ?
#
loop_
_entity_poly.entity_id
_entity_poly.type
_entity_poly.pdbx_seq_one_letter_code
_entity_poly.pdbx_strand_id
1 'polypeptide(L)'
;MSVNLNLTNGVINLSSTTIDEPTRSILAKGMNFAITPKRIPYENIISNIEATIAKNNIPTEDAETLRQDVAAILCKSRLPKSNVTSEERLALRKIRNNKDVIVLKADEGNATVILDVVDYDNKIRNILADTDTYKLARKG
;
A
#
# COMPACT_ATOMS: atom_id res chain seq x y z
N MET A 1 24.37 -11.26 -19.92
CA MET A 1 24.57 -11.76 -18.55
C MET A 1 23.24 -12.24 -18.03
N SER A 2 23.12 -13.54 -17.78
CA SER A 2 21.86 -14.16 -17.36
C SER A 2 21.56 -13.75 -15.91
N VAL A 3 20.57 -12.87 -15.72
CA VAL A 3 20.06 -12.55 -14.40
C VAL A 3 19.26 -13.75 -13.92
N ASN A 4 19.78 -14.47 -12.92
CA ASN A 4 19.13 -15.62 -12.33
C ASN A 4 17.89 -15.14 -11.54
N LEU A 5 16.77 -14.97 -12.23
CA LEU A 5 15.49 -14.62 -11.63
C LEU A 5 14.98 -15.85 -10.87
N ASN A 6 15.35 -15.97 -9.60
CA ASN A 6 14.73 -16.91 -8.68
C ASN A 6 13.25 -16.51 -8.49
N LEU A 7 12.42 -16.97 -9.42
CA LEU A 7 11.00 -16.65 -9.55
C LEU A 7 10.15 -17.44 -8.55
N THR A 8 10.61 -17.58 -7.32
CA THR A 8 9.83 -18.23 -6.28
C THR A 8 8.75 -17.25 -5.81
N ASN A 9 7.50 -17.52 -6.20
CA ASN A 9 6.27 -16.94 -5.62
C ASN A 9 5.94 -15.48 -5.99
N GLY A 10 6.43 -14.96 -7.11
CA GLY A 10 6.05 -13.62 -7.58
C GLY A 10 6.74 -12.46 -6.84
N VAL A 11 7.80 -12.71 -6.09
CA VAL A 11 8.67 -11.65 -5.56
C VAL A 11 10.01 -11.71 -6.27
N ILE A 12 10.38 -10.63 -6.96
CA ILE A 12 11.63 -10.51 -7.69
C ILE A 12 12.54 -9.55 -6.91
N ASN A 13 13.61 -10.09 -6.33
CA ASN A 13 14.62 -9.27 -5.68
C ASN A 13 15.74 -8.93 -6.67
N LEU A 14 15.86 -7.65 -7.00
CA LEU A 14 16.95 -7.07 -7.80
C LEU A 14 17.80 -6.11 -6.96
N SER A 15 17.53 -5.99 -5.66
CA SER A 15 18.29 -5.18 -4.72
C SER A 15 19.50 -5.94 -4.16
N SER A 16 20.47 -5.19 -3.66
CA SER A 16 21.62 -5.71 -2.89
C SER A 16 21.25 -6.20 -1.49
N THR A 17 20.02 -5.93 -1.02
CA THR A 17 19.55 -6.29 0.31
C THR A 17 19.00 -7.73 0.36
N THR A 18 19.39 -8.48 1.39
CA THR A 18 18.79 -9.81 1.67
C THR A 18 17.39 -9.65 2.26
N ILE A 19 16.41 -10.34 1.67
CA ILE A 19 15.02 -10.32 2.14
C ILE A 19 14.79 -11.50 3.06
N ASP A 20 14.23 -11.23 4.23
CA ASP A 20 13.78 -12.24 5.19
C ASP A 20 12.50 -12.93 4.74
N GLU A 21 12.31 -14.18 5.17
CA GLU A 21 11.16 -14.99 4.75
C GLU A 21 9.78 -14.37 5.10
N PRO A 22 9.58 -13.71 6.26
CA PRO A 22 8.34 -12.99 6.54
C PRO A 22 8.08 -11.84 5.56
N THR A 23 9.11 -11.07 5.20
CA THR A 23 9.01 -10.02 4.16
C THR A 23 8.71 -10.63 2.80
N ARG A 24 9.30 -11.78 2.49
CA ARG A 24 9.02 -12.50 1.23
C ARG A 24 7.57 -12.95 1.17
N SER A 25 7.07 -13.63 2.21
CA SER A 25 5.68 -14.12 2.31
C SER A 25 4.66 -13.00 2.10
N ILE A 26 4.84 -11.87 2.77
CA ILE A 26 3.87 -10.77 2.72
C ILE A 26 3.89 -10.04 1.37
N LEU A 27 5.05 -9.91 0.74
CA LEU A 27 5.15 -9.32 -0.61
C LEU A 27 4.66 -10.27 -1.70
N ALA A 28 4.75 -11.58 -1.48
CA ALA A 28 4.20 -12.62 -2.38
C ALA A 28 2.67 -12.60 -2.43
N LYS A 29 2.00 -12.13 -1.38
CA LYS A 29 0.53 -11.92 -1.38
C LYS A 29 0.12 -10.83 -2.39
N GLY A 30 1.07 -9.99 -2.80
CA GLY A 30 0.91 -8.95 -3.81
C GLY A 30 0.21 -7.70 -3.31
N MET A 31 0.22 -6.65 -4.14
CA MET A 31 -0.32 -5.33 -3.76
C MET A 31 -1.85 -5.29 -3.65
N ASN A 32 -2.55 -6.26 -4.23
CA ASN A 32 -4.01 -6.40 -4.09
C ASN A 32 -4.44 -6.99 -2.74
N PHE A 33 -3.49 -7.38 -1.88
CA PHE A 33 -3.79 -7.99 -0.59
C PHE A 33 -4.18 -6.92 0.45
N ALA A 34 -5.47 -6.88 0.81
CA ALA A 34 -5.98 -5.96 1.82
C ALA A 34 -5.69 -6.48 3.24
N ILE A 35 -4.73 -5.86 3.93
CA ILE A 35 -4.38 -6.22 5.31
C ILE A 35 -5.49 -5.79 6.28
N THR A 36 -5.92 -6.69 7.16
CA THR A 36 -6.95 -6.39 8.15
C THR A 36 -6.50 -5.27 9.11
N PRO A 37 -7.31 -4.21 9.29
CA PRO A 37 -7.00 -3.14 10.25
C PRO A 37 -6.98 -3.69 11.68
N LYS A 38 -6.14 -3.12 12.55
CA LYS A 38 -6.09 -3.49 13.98
C LYS A 38 -7.18 -2.84 14.81
N ARG A 39 -7.80 -1.79 14.30
CA ARG A 39 -8.80 -0.97 14.99
C ARG A 39 -9.80 -0.48 13.95
N ILE A 40 -11.07 -0.45 14.33
CA ILE A 40 -12.10 0.21 13.55
C ILE A 40 -11.81 1.72 13.66
N PRO A 41 -11.74 2.46 12.54
CA PRO A 41 -11.42 3.89 12.57
C PRO A 41 -12.67 4.69 12.97
N TYR A 42 -13.08 4.57 14.24
CA TYR A 42 -14.28 5.23 14.79
C TYR A 42 -14.27 6.74 14.53
N GLU A 43 -13.15 7.40 14.79
CA GLU A 43 -12.97 8.85 14.61
C GLU A 43 -13.21 9.27 13.15
N ASN A 44 -12.67 8.54 12.18
CA ASN A 44 -12.86 8.86 10.76
C ASN A 44 -14.31 8.62 10.33
N ILE A 45 -14.94 7.57 10.84
CA ILE A 45 -16.34 7.27 10.50
C ILE A 45 -17.24 8.37 11.04
N ILE A 46 -17.11 8.71 12.34
CA ILE A 46 -17.92 9.74 12.99
C ILE A 46 -17.67 11.11 12.36
N SER A 47 -16.40 11.51 12.17
CA SER A 47 -16.08 12.80 11.56
C SER A 47 -16.60 12.92 10.12
N ASN A 48 -16.50 11.87 9.31
CA ASN A 48 -17.05 11.89 7.95
C ASN A 48 -18.58 12.03 7.96
N ILE A 49 -19.26 11.38 8.91
CA ILE A 49 -20.72 11.45 9.03
C ILE A 49 -21.16 12.83 9.49
N GLU A 50 -20.53 13.39 10.53
CA GLU A 50 -20.82 14.76 10.98
C GLU A 50 -20.51 15.80 9.89
N ALA A 51 -19.42 15.61 9.15
CA ALA A 51 -19.09 16.47 8.01
C ALA A 51 -20.17 16.38 6.91
N THR A 52 -20.72 15.18 6.68
CA THR A 52 -21.80 14.96 5.70
C THR A 52 -23.12 15.60 6.17
N ILE A 53 -23.45 15.50 7.45
CA ILE A 53 -24.62 16.17 8.05
C ILE A 53 -24.50 17.69 7.90
N ALA A 54 -23.35 18.25 8.28
CA ALA A 54 -23.10 19.69 8.21
C ALA A 54 -23.10 20.20 6.76
N LYS A 55 -22.54 19.44 5.82
CA LYS A 55 -22.45 19.84 4.40
C LYS A 55 -23.81 19.77 3.68
N ASN A 56 -24.64 18.78 4.00
CA ASN A 56 -25.92 18.56 3.33
C ASN A 56 -27.11 19.22 4.03
N ASN A 57 -26.87 19.93 5.15
CA ASN A 57 -27.89 20.65 5.93
C ASN A 57 -29.12 19.77 6.25
N ILE A 58 -28.85 18.54 6.69
CA ILE A 58 -29.85 17.52 6.98
C ILE A 58 -30.77 17.99 8.12
N PRO A 59 -32.09 17.75 8.07
CA PRO A 59 -33.00 18.04 9.17
C PRO A 59 -32.52 17.43 10.49
N THR A 60 -32.74 18.14 11.60
CA THR A 60 -32.19 17.76 12.90
C THR A 60 -32.66 16.37 13.37
N GLU A 61 -33.90 16.00 13.05
CA GLU A 61 -34.50 14.71 13.39
C GLU A 61 -33.83 13.54 12.64
N ASP A 62 -33.62 13.68 11.33
CA ASP A 62 -32.94 12.69 10.50
C ASP A 62 -31.46 12.57 10.86
N ALA A 63 -30.81 13.70 11.15
CA ALA A 63 -29.42 13.73 11.59
C ALA A 63 -29.22 12.99 12.92
N GLU A 64 -30.14 13.16 13.87
CA GLU A 64 -30.08 12.46 15.16
C GLU A 64 -30.34 10.96 15.02
N THR A 65 -31.31 10.58 14.20
CA THR A 65 -31.56 9.17 13.85
C THR A 65 -30.31 8.54 13.24
N LEU A 66 -29.66 9.23 12.30
CA LEU A 66 -28.43 8.77 11.67
C LEU A 66 -27.29 8.59 12.68
N ARG A 67 -27.12 9.53 13.63
CA ARG A 67 -26.11 9.41 14.69
C ARG A 67 -26.35 8.18 15.56
N GLN A 68 -27.60 7.94 15.95
CA GLN A 68 -27.98 6.79 16.77
C GLN A 68 -27.74 5.47 16.05
N ASP A 69 -28.11 5.37 14.77
CA ASP A 69 -27.88 4.18 13.94
C ASP A 69 -26.39 3.88 13.79
N VAL A 70 -25.60 4.92 13.50
CA VAL A 70 -24.14 4.81 13.35
C VAL A 70 -23.51 4.38 14.68
N ALA A 71 -23.91 4.98 15.80
CA ALA A 71 -23.44 4.58 17.12
C ALA A 71 -23.78 3.11 17.42
N ALA A 72 -25.00 2.67 17.11
CA ALA A 72 -25.43 1.29 17.31
C ALA A 72 -24.62 0.30 16.45
N ILE A 73 -24.36 0.64 15.18
CA ILE A 73 -23.54 -0.17 14.28
C ILE A 73 -22.09 -0.24 14.77
N LEU A 74 -21.51 0.89 15.15
CA LEU A 74 -20.13 0.95 15.65
C LEU A 74 -19.95 0.15 16.95
N CYS A 75 -20.92 0.20 17.87
CA CYS A 75 -20.92 -0.59 19.10
C CYS A 75 -21.01 -2.11 18.83
N LYS A 76 -21.75 -2.52 17.80
CA LYS A 76 -21.90 -3.94 17.42
C LYS A 76 -20.76 -4.45 16.53
N SER A 77 -20.04 -3.54 15.87
CA SER A 77 -19.01 -3.88 14.91
C SER A 77 -17.82 -4.60 15.58
N ARG A 78 -17.35 -5.67 14.94
CA ARG A 78 -16.19 -6.46 15.37
C ARG A 78 -15.16 -6.49 14.26
N LEU A 79 -13.89 -6.47 14.65
CA LEU A 79 -12.80 -6.59 13.70
C LEU A 79 -12.81 -7.99 13.04
N PRO A 80 -12.50 -8.07 11.73
CA PRO A 80 -12.27 -9.36 11.09
C PRO A 80 -11.07 -10.07 11.74
N LYS A 81 -11.01 -11.39 11.57
CA LYS A 81 -9.80 -12.16 11.94
C LYS A 81 -8.60 -11.60 11.19
N SER A 82 -7.46 -11.46 11.87
CA SER A 82 -6.22 -10.98 11.26
C SER A 82 -5.80 -11.92 10.14
N ASN A 83 -5.58 -11.38 8.95
CA ASN A 83 -5.10 -12.13 7.79
C ASN A 83 -3.57 -12.10 7.62
N VAL A 84 -2.85 -11.48 8.56
CA VAL A 84 -1.38 -11.40 8.61
C VAL A 84 -0.86 -11.71 10.00
N THR A 85 0.35 -12.25 10.08
CA THR A 85 1.06 -12.48 11.34
C THR A 85 1.70 -11.19 11.87
N SER A 86 2.10 -11.20 13.14
CA SER A 86 2.85 -10.07 13.74
C SER A 86 4.21 -9.86 13.06
N GLU A 87 4.86 -10.95 12.65
CA GLU A 87 6.16 -10.94 11.96
C GLU A 87 6.04 -10.35 10.57
N GLU A 88 5.08 -10.79 9.76
CA GLU A 88 4.81 -10.23 8.42
C GLU A 88 4.52 -8.72 8.50
N ARG A 89 3.81 -8.28 9.55
CA ARG A 89 3.51 -6.86 9.76
C ARG A 89 4.75 -6.06 10.19
N LEU A 90 5.64 -6.65 10.97
CA LEU A 90 6.91 -6.03 11.34
C LEU A 90 7.82 -5.92 10.13
N ALA A 91 7.92 -6.98 9.34
CA ALA A 91 8.59 -7.03 8.04
C ALA A 91 8.10 -5.91 7.12
N LEU A 92 6.79 -5.74 6.95
CA LEU A 92 6.22 -4.62 6.16
C LEU A 92 6.62 -3.24 6.68
N ARG A 93 6.67 -3.06 8.01
CA ARG A 93 7.11 -1.78 8.58
C ARG A 93 8.60 -1.55 8.36
N LYS A 94 9.42 -2.61 8.49
CA LYS A 94 10.86 -2.58 8.26
C LYS A 94 11.18 -2.18 6.82
N ILE A 95 10.55 -2.86 5.84
CA ILE A 95 10.77 -2.54 4.43
C ILE A 95 10.24 -1.15 4.06
N ARG A 96 9.08 -0.74 4.61
CA ARG A 96 8.55 0.62 4.38
C ARG A 96 9.45 1.72 4.94
N ASN A 97 10.15 1.44 6.04
CA ASN A 97 11.06 2.41 6.66
C ASN A 97 12.46 2.38 6.03
N ASN A 98 12.77 1.38 5.21
CA ASN A 98 14.03 1.33 4.47
C ASN A 98 13.96 2.30 3.28
N LYS A 99 14.85 3.30 3.26
CA LYS A 99 14.90 4.32 2.22
C LYS A 99 15.82 3.94 1.06
N ASP A 100 16.62 2.90 1.22
CA ASP A 100 17.59 2.46 0.21
C ASP A 100 16.95 1.56 -0.84
N VAL A 101 15.76 1.04 -0.54
CA VAL A 101 15.05 0.05 -1.35
C VAL A 101 13.69 0.58 -1.77
N ILE A 102 13.34 0.37 -3.04
CA ILE A 102 12.04 0.65 -3.62
C ILE A 102 11.29 -0.67 -3.93
N VAL A 103 10.01 -0.70 -3.59
CA VAL A 103 9.11 -1.82 -3.88
C VAL A 103 8.12 -1.39 -4.95
N LEU A 104 8.14 -2.06 -6.09
CA LEU A 104 7.33 -1.75 -7.27
C LEU A 104 6.43 -2.93 -7.62
N LYS A 105 5.31 -2.62 -8.28
CA LYS A 105 4.52 -3.64 -8.96
C LYS A 105 5.24 -4.03 -10.25
N ALA A 106 5.27 -5.32 -10.57
CA ALA A 106 5.58 -5.75 -11.92
C ALA A 106 4.48 -5.31 -12.89
N ASP A 107 4.89 -5.03 -14.13
CA ASP A 107 4.01 -4.77 -15.27
C ASP A 107 3.17 -6.00 -15.62
N GLU A 108 3.79 -7.19 -15.58
CA GLU A 108 3.14 -8.46 -15.87
C GLU A 108 3.09 -9.37 -14.63
N GLY A 109 1.87 -9.80 -14.27
CA GLY A 109 1.61 -10.64 -13.11
C GLY A 109 1.41 -9.86 -11.80
N ASN A 110 0.84 -10.51 -10.78
CA ASN A 110 0.71 -9.95 -9.42
C ASN A 110 2.06 -9.96 -8.68
N ALA A 111 3.15 -9.73 -9.41
CA ALA A 111 4.50 -9.82 -8.89
C ALA A 111 4.95 -8.48 -8.30
N THR A 112 5.81 -8.58 -7.30
CA THR A 112 6.41 -7.45 -6.59
C THR A 112 7.90 -7.44 -6.87
N VAL A 113 8.42 -6.33 -7.40
CA VAL A 113 9.84 -6.14 -7.71
C VAL A 113 10.47 -5.25 -6.66
N ILE A 114 11.65 -5.62 -6.18
CA ILE A 114 12.39 -4.92 -5.14
C ILE A 114 13.72 -4.50 -5.73
N LEU A 115 14.04 -3.21 -5.67
CA LEU A 115 15.21 -2.60 -6.31
C LEU A 115 15.89 -1.65 -5.34
N ASP A 116 17.19 -1.42 -5.53
CA ASP A 116 17.86 -0.32 -4.85
C ASP A 116 17.45 1.01 -5.51
N VAL A 117 17.25 2.05 -4.70
CA VAL A 117 16.84 3.38 -5.18
C VAL A 117 17.87 3.96 -6.14
N VAL A 118 19.16 3.76 -5.85
CA VAL A 118 20.25 4.23 -6.72
C VAL A 118 20.21 3.56 -8.09
N ASP A 119 19.99 2.25 -8.12
CA ASP A 119 19.91 1.49 -9.37
C ASP A 119 18.66 1.87 -10.18
N TYR A 120 17.54 2.11 -9.49
CA TYR A 120 16.32 2.60 -10.11
C TYR A 120 16.56 3.98 -10.76
N ASP A 121 17.10 4.94 -10.00
CA ASP A 121 17.38 6.29 -10.49
C ASP A 121 18.34 6.28 -11.68
N ASN A 122 19.40 5.46 -11.62
CA ASN A 122 20.35 5.31 -12.72
C ASN A 122 19.68 4.75 -13.97
N LYS A 123 18.83 3.72 -13.83
CA LYS A 123 18.07 3.16 -14.97
C LYS A 123 17.13 4.19 -15.57
N ILE A 124 16.37 4.92 -14.76
CA ILE A 124 15.46 5.95 -15.26
C ILE A 124 16.24 7.06 -15.97
N ARG A 125 17.35 7.54 -15.41
CA ARG A 125 18.20 8.55 -16.06
C ARG A 125 18.77 8.06 -17.39
N ASN A 126 19.21 6.81 -17.46
CA ASN A 126 19.72 6.22 -18.70
C ASN A 126 18.63 6.11 -19.78
N ILE A 127 17.41 5.73 -19.39
CA ILE A 127 16.26 5.68 -20.30
C ILE A 127 15.90 7.09 -20.78
N LEU A 128 15.88 8.08 -19.90
CA LEU A 128 15.55 9.47 -20.24
C LEU A 128 16.65 10.20 -21.01
N ALA A 129 17.90 9.70 -20.97
CA ALA A 129 19.01 10.23 -21.75
C ALA A 129 18.90 9.86 -23.24
N ASP A 130 18.04 8.89 -23.59
CA ASP A 130 17.72 8.57 -24.98
C ASP A 130 16.88 9.68 -25.62
N THR A 131 17.57 10.57 -26.34
CA THR A 131 16.97 11.69 -27.07
C THR A 131 16.25 11.28 -28.35
N ASP A 132 16.41 10.05 -28.82
CA ASP A 132 15.70 9.54 -29.99
C ASP A 132 14.25 9.18 -29.62
N THR A 133 14.04 8.68 -28.40
CA THR A 133 12.72 8.28 -27.89
C THR A 133 12.05 9.38 -27.04
N TYR A 134 12.81 10.08 -26.19
CA TYR A 134 12.25 11.02 -25.20
C TYR A 134 12.61 12.48 -25.52
N LYS A 135 11.63 13.38 -25.36
CA LYS A 135 11.82 14.84 -25.53
C LYS A 135 11.57 15.57 -24.22
N LEU A 136 12.35 16.62 -23.99
CA LEU A 136 12.22 17.45 -22.79
C LEU A 136 10.86 18.16 -22.77
N ALA A 137 10.04 17.88 -21.76
CA ALA A 137 8.80 18.60 -21.56
C ALA A 137 9.09 20.00 -21.00
N ARG A 138 8.66 21.06 -21.72
CA ARG A 138 8.62 22.42 -21.16
C ARG A 138 7.45 22.50 -20.19
N LYS A 139 7.72 22.80 -18.92
CA LYS A 139 6.66 23.21 -17.97
C LYS A 139 6.13 24.58 -18.41
N GLY A 140 4.84 24.64 -18.72
CA GLY A 140 4.07 25.88 -18.89
C GLY A 140 3.57 26.42 -17.56
#